data_AF-A0A3M7FZ31-F1
#
_entry.id   AF-A0A3M7FZ31-F1
#
_cell.length_a   1.000
_cell.length_b   1.000
_cell.length_c   1.000
_cell.angle_alpha   90.00
_cell.angle_beta   90.00
_cell.angle_gamma   90.00
#
_symmetry.space_group_name_H-M   'P 1'
#
loop_
_entity.id
_entity.type
_entity.pdbx_description
1 polymer ?
#
loop_
_entity_poly.entity_id
_entity_poly.type
_entity_poly.pdbx_seq_one_letter_code
_entity_poly.pdbx_strand_id
1 'polypeptide(L)'
;MVVENNDGDASGVVSLQRSAPLYLINNTPKGRGVFAGRDIPSGSIIDICPVLMLDPVENVEHVEKTVLYHYTYNWPMTDPASGKPKKTQAVILGLGSMFNHSTEDQNVGWKRDLENELVVYRALRDVKEGEELCISYGDHLTFVDADSPSRKEEEVEAPEDLLTKFEIA
;
A
#
# COMPACT_ATOMS: atom_id res chain seq x y z
N MET A 1 27.32 -25.39 12.46
CA MET A 1 26.27 -25.30 11.44
C MET A 1 26.67 -24.17 10.52
N VAL A 2 27.20 -24.51 9.35
CA VAL A 2 27.71 -23.52 8.39
C VAL A 2 26.48 -22.87 7.76
N VAL A 3 26.39 -21.54 7.87
CA VAL A 3 25.38 -20.75 7.18
C VAL A 3 25.89 -20.66 5.74
N GLU A 4 25.28 -21.42 4.84
CA GLU A 4 25.58 -21.30 3.42
C GLU A 4 25.06 -19.94 2.95
N ASN A 5 26.00 -19.07 2.57
CA ASN A 5 25.70 -17.89 1.79
C ASN A 5 25.16 -18.38 0.45
N ASN A 6 23.89 -18.08 0.18
CA ASN A 6 23.28 -18.37 -1.10
C ASN A 6 23.88 -17.37 -2.10
N ASP A 7 24.89 -17.82 -2.85
CA ASP A 7 25.45 -17.09 -3.98
C ASP A 7 24.30 -16.72 -4.93
N GLY A 8 24.19 -15.42 -5.23
CA GLY A 8 23.17 -14.89 -6.11
C GLY A 8 23.21 -15.58 -7.48
N ASP A 9 22.07 -16.11 -7.91
CA ASP A 9 21.91 -16.70 -9.23
C ASP A 9 22.09 -15.62 -10.31
N ALA A 10 23.17 -15.69 -11.06
CA ALA A 10 23.58 -14.75 -12.11
C ALA A 10 22.75 -14.87 -13.41
N SER A 11 21.56 -15.47 -13.36
CA SER A 11 20.72 -15.73 -14.53
C SER A 11 19.86 -14.52 -14.95
N GLY A 12 19.72 -13.50 -14.08
CA GLY A 12 18.77 -12.40 -14.27
C GLY A 12 17.30 -12.86 -14.25
N VAL A 13 17.05 -14.12 -13.88
CA VAL A 13 15.71 -14.68 -13.81
C VAL A 13 15.11 -14.40 -12.45
N VAL A 14 14.02 -13.63 -12.45
CA VAL A 14 13.20 -13.41 -11.25
C VAL A 14 12.01 -14.37 -11.29
N SER A 15 11.89 -15.22 -10.27
CA SER A 15 10.71 -16.07 -10.11
C SER A 15 9.54 -15.27 -9.56
N LEU A 16 8.44 -15.22 -10.32
CA LEU A 16 7.18 -14.62 -9.87
C LEU A 16 6.31 -15.69 -9.20
N GLN A 17 5.60 -15.30 -8.14
CA GLN A 17 4.69 -16.18 -7.41
C GLN A 17 3.41 -15.43 -7.10
N ARG A 18 2.27 -16.12 -7.27
CA ARG A 18 0.96 -15.66 -6.82
C ARG A 18 0.25 -16.80 -6.08
N SER A 19 -0.32 -16.51 -4.91
CA SER A 19 -1.23 -17.44 -4.23
C SER A 19 -2.49 -17.63 -5.07
N ALA A 20 -2.99 -18.85 -5.17
CA ALA A 20 -4.21 -19.13 -5.93
C ALA A 20 -5.11 -20.13 -5.18
N PRO A 21 -6.44 -20.01 -5.30
CA PRO A 21 -7.16 -18.98 -6.07
C PRO A 21 -7.27 -17.62 -5.36
N LEU A 22 -7.31 -16.54 -6.14
CA LEU A 22 -7.67 -15.18 -5.73
C LEU A 22 -8.76 -14.66 -6.68
N TYR A 23 -9.67 -13.85 -6.16
CA TYR A 23 -10.77 -13.26 -6.93
C TYR A 23 -10.70 -11.75 -6.96
N LEU A 24 -11.02 -11.15 -8.11
CA LEU A 24 -11.27 -9.72 -8.23
C LEU A 24 -12.78 -9.49 -8.19
N ILE A 25 -13.26 -8.81 -7.15
CA ILE A 25 -14.66 -8.38 -7.06
C ILE A 25 -14.71 -6.91 -7.48
N ASN A 26 -15.47 -6.61 -8.54
CA ASN A 26 -15.45 -5.28 -9.16
C ASN A 26 -16.29 -4.22 -8.44
N ASN A 27 -17.25 -4.64 -7.60
CA ASN A 27 -18.28 -3.78 -7.02
C ASN A 27 -18.34 -3.94 -5.49
N THR A 28 -17.24 -3.69 -4.80
CA THR A 28 -17.21 -3.52 -3.34
C THR A 28 -17.50 -2.04 -2.98
N PRO A 29 -17.75 -1.71 -1.70
CA PRO A 29 -17.85 -0.31 -1.27
C PRO A 29 -16.61 0.54 -1.58
N LYS A 30 -15.43 -0.09 -1.72
CA LYS A 30 -14.13 0.53 -2.06
C LYS A 30 -13.82 0.46 -3.56
N GLY A 31 -14.76 -0.01 -4.39
CA GLY A 31 -14.58 -0.24 -5.83
C GLY A 31 -14.13 -1.67 -6.12
N ARG A 32 -12.96 -1.84 -6.75
CA ARG A 32 -12.38 -3.17 -6.98
C ARG A 32 -11.71 -3.65 -5.70
N GLY A 33 -11.86 -4.92 -5.35
CA GLY A 33 -11.15 -5.55 -4.23
C GLY A 33 -10.64 -6.94 -4.59
N VAL A 34 -9.52 -7.34 -3.99
CA VAL A 34 -8.92 -8.67 -4.17
C VAL A 34 -9.31 -9.54 -2.98
N PHE A 35 -9.80 -10.75 -3.23
CA PHE A 35 -10.33 -11.65 -2.20
C PHE A 35 -9.62 -12.99 -2.23
N ALA A 36 -9.44 -13.59 -1.06
CA ALA A 36 -8.91 -14.94 -0.92
C ALA A 36 -9.92 -15.97 -1.45
N GLY A 37 -9.51 -16.82 -2.39
CA GLY A 37 -10.37 -17.89 -2.89
C GLY A 37 -10.23 -19.22 -2.15
N ARG A 38 -9.36 -19.28 -1.14
CA ARG A 38 -9.17 -20.38 -0.18
C ARG A 38 -8.51 -19.84 1.08
N ASP A 39 -8.43 -20.64 2.13
CA ASP A 39 -7.60 -20.33 3.30
C ASP A 39 -6.13 -20.12 2.90
N ILE A 40 -5.55 -18.99 3.32
CA ILE A 40 -4.14 -18.61 3.10
C ILE A 40 -3.43 -18.58 4.46
N PRO A 41 -2.44 -19.46 4.70
CA PRO A 41 -1.67 -19.43 5.94
C PRO A 41 -0.84 -18.16 6.09
N SER A 42 -0.63 -17.72 7.34
CA SER A 42 0.26 -16.61 7.67
C SER A 42 1.65 -16.77 7.05
N GLY A 43 2.24 -15.67 6.60
CA GLY A 43 3.56 -15.62 5.95
C GLY A 43 3.59 -16.06 4.48
N SER A 44 2.50 -16.63 3.96
CA SER A 44 2.38 -17.01 2.55
C SER A 44 2.57 -15.83 1.62
N ILE A 45 3.29 -16.03 0.51
CA ILE A 45 3.38 -15.05 -0.58
C ILE A 45 2.02 -14.99 -1.27
N ILE A 46 1.47 -13.78 -1.35
CA ILE A 46 0.20 -13.50 -2.04
C ILE A 46 0.49 -13.14 -3.49
N ASP A 47 1.42 -12.23 -3.75
CA ASP A 47 1.84 -11.85 -5.10
C ASP A 47 3.26 -11.27 -5.08
N ILE A 48 4.02 -11.48 -6.15
CA ILE A 48 5.29 -10.82 -6.44
C ILE A 48 5.06 -9.97 -7.68
N CYS A 49 5.00 -8.67 -7.48
CA CYS A 49 4.57 -7.73 -8.50
C CYS A 49 5.75 -6.92 -9.03
N PRO A 50 5.99 -6.92 -10.36
CA PRO A 50 6.94 -6.02 -10.99
C PRO A 50 6.52 -4.56 -10.85
N VAL A 51 7.50 -3.67 -10.85
CA VAL A 51 7.32 -2.23 -10.66
C VAL A 51 7.64 -1.47 -11.94
N LEU A 52 6.72 -0.58 -12.34
CA LEU A 52 6.99 0.42 -13.36
C LEU A 52 7.28 1.75 -12.66
N MET A 53 8.57 2.10 -12.57
CA MET A 53 8.97 3.42 -12.09
C MET A 53 8.58 4.50 -13.10
N LEU A 54 8.00 5.59 -12.61
CA LEU A 54 7.69 6.75 -13.42
C LEU A 54 8.87 7.73 -13.35
N ASP A 55 9.24 8.31 -14.48
CA ASP A 55 10.20 9.40 -14.49
C ASP A 55 9.64 10.59 -13.68
N PRO A 56 10.44 11.25 -12.81
CA PRO A 56 9.93 12.33 -11.98
C PRO A 56 9.37 13.53 -12.78
N VAL A 57 9.91 13.83 -13.95
CA VAL A 57 9.44 14.93 -14.80
C VAL A 57 8.15 14.51 -15.50
N GLU A 58 8.13 13.32 -16.12
CA GLU A 58 6.93 12.76 -16.75
C GLU A 58 5.76 12.63 -15.76
N ASN A 59 6.05 12.21 -14.53
CA ASN A 59 5.03 12.06 -13.50
C ASN A 59 4.34 13.39 -13.19
N VAL A 60 5.10 14.46 -12.96
CA VAL A 60 4.57 15.79 -12.63
C VAL A 60 3.88 16.44 -13.84
N GLU A 61 4.46 16.30 -15.03
CA GLU A 61 3.93 16.93 -16.23
C GLU A 61 2.65 16.25 -16.74
N HIS A 62 2.52 14.93 -16.54
CA HIS A 62 1.48 14.11 -17.15
C HIS A 62 0.73 13.22 -16.15
N VAL A 63 1.41 12.27 -15.49
CA VAL A 63 0.73 11.17 -14.78
C VAL A 63 -0.10 11.65 -13.60
N GLU A 64 0.39 12.62 -12.83
CA GLU A 64 -0.30 13.24 -11.68
C GLU A 64 -1.68 13.81 -12.04
N LYS A 65 -1.89 14.13 -13.32
CA LYS A 65 -3.13 14.73 -13.83
C LYS A 65 -4.14 13.67 -14.30
N THR A 66 -3.85 12.39 -14.07
CA THR A 66 -4.67 11.26 -14.53
C THR A 66 -5.12 10.38 -13.37
N VAL A 67 -6.13 9.56 -13.63
CA VAL A 67 -6.61 8.56 -12.65
C VAL A 67 -5.55 7.53 -12.26
N LEU A 68 -4.48 7.37 -13.04
CA LEU A 68 -3.38 6.45 -12.75
C LEU A 68 -2.65 6.85 -11.47
N TYR A 69 -2.58 8.14 -11.15
CA TYR A 69 -1.87 8.63 -9.96
C TYR A 69 -2.48 8.10 -8.64
N HIS A 70 -3.77 7.75 -8.63
CA HIS A 70 -4.40 7.13 -7.46
C HIS A 70 -3.95 5.68 -7.20
N TYR A 71 -3.18 5.11 -8.13
CA TYR A 71 -2.67 3.73 -8.07
C TYR A 71 -1.15 3.67 -7.91
N THR A 72 -0.47 4.81 -7.79
CA THR A 72 0.99 4.88 -7.67
C THR A 72 1.46 4.87 -6.22
N TYR A 73 2.71 4.43 -6.04
CA TYR A 73 3.39 4.35 -4.76
C TYR A 73 4.65 5.21 -4.79
N ASN A 74 4.95 5.87 -3.67
CA ASN A 74 6.23 6.54 -3.46
C ASN A 74 7.37 5.51 -3.58
N TRP A 75 8.25 5.65 -4.56
CA TRP A 75 9.37 4.75 -4.80
C TRP A 75 10.72 5.47 -4.60
N PRO A 76 11.69 4.88 -3.88
CA PRO A 76 13.01 5.46 -3.75
C PRO A 76 13.79 5.32 -5.07
N MET A 77 14.52 6.36 -5.44
CA MET A 77 15.32 6.39 -6.65
C MET A 77 16.63 7.15 -6.37
N THR A 78 17.69 6.80 -7.09
CA THR A 78 18.91 7.61 -7.11
C THR A 78 18.86 8.54 -8.30
N ASP A 79 19.02 9.84 -8.07
CA ASP A 79 19.05 10.84 -9.13
C ASP A 79 20.27 10.60 -10.04
N PRO A 80 20.09 10.33 -11.35
CA PRO A 80 21.20 9.95 -12.23
C PRO A 80 22.22 11.07 -12.44
N ALA A 81 21.83 12.34 -12.28
CA ALA A 81 22.70 13.49 -12.48
C ALA A 81 23.52 13.83 -11.24
N SER A 82 22.92 13.70 -10.05
CA SER A 82 23.53 14.12 -8.78
C SER A 82 23.99 12.97 -7.89
N GLY A 83 23.57 11.72 -8.17
CA GLY A 83 23.84 10.54 -7.35
C GLY A 83 23.18 10.55 -5.98
N LYS A 84 22.27 11.51 -5.71
CA LYS A 84 21.63 11.67 -4.41
C LYS A 84 20.30 10.90 -4.33
N PRO A 85 19.89 10.47 -3.13
CA PRO A 85 18.57 9.87 -2.93
C PRO A 85 17.45 10.86 -3.30
N LYS A 86 16.47 10.39 -4.04
CA LYS A 86 15.25 11.09 -4.44
C LYS A 86 14.06 10.12 -4.30
N LYS A 87 12.85 10.66 -4.37
CA LYS A 87 11.61 9.88 -4.49
C LYS A 87 11.00 10.13 -5.86
N THR A 88 10.43 9.07 -6.44
CA THR A 88 9.52 9.15 -7.59
C THR A 88 8.22 8.43 -7.26
N GLN A 89 7.28 8.38 -8.21
CA GLN A 89 6.12 7.51 -8.16
C GLN A 89 6.37 6.24 -8.98
N ALA A 90 5.71 5.15 -8.62
CA ALA A 90 5.75 3.92 -9.38
C ALA A 90 4.39 3.21 -9.38
N VAL A 91 4.06 2.56 -10.50
CA VAL A 91 2.90 1.68 -10.59
C VAL A 91 3.35 0.26 -10.22
N ILE A 92 2.63 -0.39 -9.32
CA ILE A 92 2.90 -1.78 -8.96
C ILE A 92 1.98 -2.64 -9.81
N LEU A 93 2.58 -3.35 -10.78
CA LEU A 93 1.86 -4.18 -11.74
C LEU A 93 1.28 -5.44 -11.05
N GLY A 94 0.76 -6.39 -11.84
CA GLY A 94 0.11 -7.57 -11.27
C GLY A 94 -1.12 -7.18 -10.46
N LEU A 95 -1.20 -7.65 -9.20
CA LEU A 95 -2.28 -7.27 -8.26
C LEU A 95 -1.88 -6.15 -7.30
N GLY A 96 -0.65 -5.63 -7.35
CA GLY A 96 -0.14 -4.70 -6.35
C GLY A 96 -1.01 -3.45 -6.20
N SER A 97 -1.32 -2.78 -7.30
CA SER A 97 -2.25 -1.64 -7.35
C SER A 97 -3.74 -2.01 -7.25
N MET A 98 -4.10 -3.27 -6.96
CA MET A 98 -5.50 -3.70 -6.79
C MET A 98 -5.87 -3.97 -5.33
N PHE A 99 -4.91 -4.08 -4.41
CA PHE A 99 -5.21 -4.28 -2.99
C PHE A 99 -5.74 -2.99 -2.38
N ASN A 100 -6.92 -3.07 -1.77
CA ASN A 100 -7.50 -1.93 -1.06
C ASN A 100 -6.75 -1.61 0.23
N HIS A 101 -6.99 -0.40 0.73
CA HIS A 101 -6.52 0.01 2.03
C HIS A 101 -7.44 -0.49 3.15
N SER A 102 -6.85 -0.95 4.26
CA SER A 102 -7.52 -0.97 5.55
C SER A 102 -6.57 -0.56 6.68
N THR A 103 -7.05 0.30 7.59
CA THR A 103 -6.34 0.68 8.83
C THR A 103 -6.63 -0.29 9.96
N GLU A 104 -7.87 -0.77 10.07
CA GLU A 104 -8.31 -1.64 11.18
C GLU A 104 -8.03 -3.13 10.93
N ASP A 105 -8.27 -3.61 9.70
CA ASP A 105 -8.27 -5.04 9.36
C ASP A 105 -7.21 -5.42 8.32
N GLN A 106 -6.04 -4.76 8.36
CA GLN A 106 -4.92 -5.11 7.49
C GLN A 106 -4.50 -6.58 7.68
N ASN A 107 -4.53 -7.35 6.60
CA ASN A 107 -4.12 -8.76 6.59
C ASN A 107 -3.00 -9.07 5.59
N VAL A 108 -2.58 -8.09 4.78
CA VAL A 108 -1.47 -8.19 3.84
C VAL A 108 -0.38 -7.16 4.15
N GLY A 109 0.85 -7.63 4.28
CA GLY A 109 2.07 -6.81 4.35
C GLY A 109 2.82 -6.84 3.04
N TRP A 110 3.71 -5.87 2.82
CA TRP A 110 4.51 -5.80 1.61
C TRP A 110 5.96 -5.39 1.90
N LYS A 111 6.89 -5.86 1.05
CA LYS A 111 8.30 -5.47 1.08
C LYS A 111 8.76 -5.14 -0.35
N ARG A 112 9.61 -4.11 -0.47
CA ARG A 112 10.24 -3.74 -1.74
C ARG A 112 11.54 -4.51 -1.92
N ASP A 113 11.70 -5.07 -3.10
CA ASP A 113 12.99 -5.50 -3.64
C ASP A 113 13.44 -4.43 -4.63
N LEU A 114 14.35 -3.56 -4.19
CA LEU A 114 14.80 -2.43 -5.00
C LEU A 114 15.80 -2.86 -6.08
N GLU A 115 16.46 -4.01 -5.90
CA GLU A 115 17.44 -4.54 -6.84
C GLU A 115 16.74 -5.14 -8.07
N ASN A 116 15.65 -5.87 -7.84
CA ASN A 116 14.87 -6.51 -8.90
C ASN A 116 13.64 -5.71 -9.34
N GLU A 117 13.41 -4.53 -8.76
CA GLU A 117 12.24 -3.68 -9.02
C GLU A 117 10.91 -4.41 -8.80
N LEU A 118 10.75 -5.03 -7.62
CA LEU A 118 9.56 -5.80 -7.24
C LEU A 118 8.94 -5.33 -5.93
N VAL A 119 7.67 -5.66 -5.74
CA VAL A 119 7.00 -5.68 -4.44
C VAL A 119 6.50 -7.08 -4.13
N VAL A 120 6.88 -7.61 -2.97
CA VAL A 120 6.46 -8.91 -2.47
C VAL A 120 5.37 -8.71 -1.41
N TYR A 121 4.17 -9.19 -1.68
CA TYR A 121 3.03 -9.16 -0.77
C TYR A 121 2.91 -10.48 -0.01
N ARG A 122 2.69 -10.42 1.31
CA ARG A 122 2.58 -11.59 2.20
C ARG A 122 1.41 -11.46 3.17
N ALA A 123 0.78 -12.57 3.48
CA ALA A 123 -0.22 -12.63 4.54
C ALA A 123 0.44 -12.35 5.91
N LEU A 124 -0.13 -11.44 6.70
CA LEU A 124 0.34 -11.11 8.06
C LEU A 124 -0.21 -12.05 9.12
N ARG A 125 -1.34 -12.69 8.82
CA ARG A 125 -2.04 -13.67 9.64
C ARG A 125 -2.66 -14.73 8.72
N ASP A 126 -3.27 -15.75 9.30
CA ASP A 126 -4.13 -16.63 8.52
C ASP A 126 -5.31 -15.82 7.96
N VAL A 127 -5.59 -16.01 6.67
CA VAL A 127 -6.71 -15.38 5.95
C VAL A 127 -7.65 -16.48 5.51
N LYS A 128 -8.95 -16.33 5.78
CA LYS A 128 -9.97 -17.29 5.39
C LYS A 128 -10.44 -17.08 3.95
N GLU A 129 -10.93 -18.15 3.34
CA GLU A 129 -11.66 -18.07 2.08
C GLU A 129 -12.76 -16.98 2.17
N GLY A 130 -12.82 -16.11 1.16
CA GLY A 130 -13.79 -15.03 1.06
C GLY A 130 -13.40 -13.73 1.76
N GLU A 131 -12.30 -13.68 2.52
CA GLU A 131 -11.81 -12.41 3.09
C GLU A 131 -11.20 -11.51 2.01
N GLU A 132 -11.41 -10.19 2.14
CA GLU A 132 -10.72 -9.19 1.33
C GLU A 132 -9.25 -9.07 1.76
N LEU A 133 -8.35 -8.98 0.79
CA LEU A 133 -6.92 -8.78 0.99
C LEU A 133 -6.61 -7.29 0.98
N CYS A 134 -6.30 -6.76 2.15
CA CYS A 134 -6.07 -5.33 2.39
C CYS A 134 -4.65 -5.05 2.88
N ILE A 135 -4.06 -3.97 2.38
CA ILE A 135 -2.76 -3.46 2.81
C ILE A 135 -2.91 -2.14 3.57
N SER A 136 -1.90 -1.74 4.34
CA SER A 136 -1.79 -0.37 4.82
C SER A 136 -1.12 0.51 3.76
N TYR A 137 -1.74 1.65 3.44
CA TYR A 137 -1.20 2.67 2.52
C TYR A 137 -0.31 3.68 3.28
N GLY A 138 -0.28 3.62 4.61
CA GLY A 138 0.38 4.59 5.48
C GLY A 138 -0.45 5.86 5.70
N ASP A 139 0.15 6.85 6.36
CA ASP A 139 -0.57 8.00 6.95
C ASP A 139 -1.03 9.07 5.93
N HIS A 140 -0.74 8.90 4.64
CA HIS A 140 -1.02 9.87 3.59
C HIS A 140 -1.85 9.26 2.46
N LEU A 141 -3.17 9.31 2.62
CA LEU A 141 -4.14 8.86 1.63
C LEU A 141 -4.49 9.99 0.65
N THR A 142 -4.64 9.65 -0.63
CA THR A 142 -5.09 10.58 -1.69
C THR A 142 -6.60 10.50 -1.92
N PHE A 143 -7.33 9.74 -1.10
CA PHE A 143 -8.76 9.50 -1.18
C PHE A 143 -9.37 9.38 0.22
N VAL A 144 -10.71 9.38 0.31
CA VAL A 144 -11.44 9.24 1.57
C VAL A 144 -11.28 7.82 2.09
N ASP A 145 -10.73 7.67 3.30
CA ASP A 145 -10.61 6.39 3.97
C ASP A 145 -11.99 5.85 4.33
N ALA A 146 -12.33 4.68 3.80
CA ALA A 146 -13.58 3.99 4.08
C ALA A 146 -13.63 3.39 5.50
N ASP A 147 -12.47 3.29 6.17
CA ASP A 147 -12.37 2.87 7.57
C ASP A 147 -12.32 4.09 8.51
N SER A 148 -12.35 5.32 7.99
CA SER A 148 -12.41 6.51 8.85
C SER A 148 -13.73 6.53 9.60
N PRO A 149 -13.74 6.62 10.94
CA PRO A 149 -14.98 6.74 11.68
C PRO A 149 -15.67 8.01 11.18
N SER A 150 -16.86 7.85 10.59
CA SER A 150 -17.73 8.95 10.22
C SER A 150 -17.71 9.96 11.37
N ARG A 151 -17.24 11.20 11.12
CA ARG A 151 -17.27 12.27 12.12
C ARG A 151 -18.66 12.25 12.74
N LYS A 152 -18.76 11.80 13.99
CA LYS A 152 -19.94 12.12 14.80
C LYS A 152 -19.98 13.63 14.81
N GLU A 153 -21.07 14.21 14.36
CA GLU A 153 -21.32 15.65 14.45
C GLU A 153 -21.03 16.06 15.90
N GLU A 154 -19.93 16.78 16.12
CA GLU A 154 -19.66 17.41 17.40
C GLU A 154 -20.76 18.46 17.58
N GLU A 155 -21.67 18.21 18.53
CA GLU A 155 -22.60 19.22 19.03
C GLU A 155 -21.77 20.45 19.43
N VAL A 156 -22.01 21.57 18.73
CA VAL A 156 -21.40 22.85 19.04
C VAL A 156 -21.95 23.32 20.38
N GLU A 157 -21.19 23.14 21.44
CA GLU A 157 -21.50 23.73 22.75
C GLU A 157 -21.31 25.25 22.66
N ALA A 158 -22.39 26.00 22.96
CA ALA A 158 -22.46 27.45 22.80
C ALA A 158 -21.44 28.19 23.73
N PRO A 159 -20.89 29.34 23.31
CA PRO A 159 -19.82 30.00 24.04
C PRO A 159 -20.35 30.95 25.12
N GLU A 160 -20.66 30.44 26.30
CA GLU A 160 -20.81 31.28 27.51
C GLU A 160 -20.23 30.56 28.73
N ASP A 161 -18.95 30.81 29.07
CA ASP A 161 -18.44 30.90 30.47
C ASP A 161 -16.90 31.05 30.59
N LEU A 162 -16.27 31.93 29.80
CA LEU A 162 -14.83 32.22 29.92
C LEU A 162 -14.50 33.51 30.72
N LEU A 163 -15.46 34.07 31.48
CA LEU A 163 -15.29 35.37 32.16
C LEU A 163 -15.21 35.34 33.69
N THR A 164 -15.02 34.19 34.35
CA THR A 164 -15.03 34.11 35.83
C THR A 164 -13.75 33.62 36.51
N LYS A 165 -12.57 33.65 35.87
CA LYS A 165 -11.33 33.19 36.53
C LYS A 165 -10.11 34.10 36.41
N PHE A 166 -10.31 35.41 36.60
CA PHE A 166 -9.23 36.30 37.03
C PHE A 166 -9.75 37.30 38.06
N GLU A 167 -9.76 36.92 39.33
CA GLU A 167 -9.67 37.85 40.46
C GLU A 167 -9.17 37.12 41.74
N ILE A 168 -7.97 37.56 42.18
CA ILE A 168 -7.48 37.66 43.57
C ILE A 168 -7.10 36.37 44.34
N ALA A 169 -5.79 36.15 44.49
CA ALA A 169 -5.08 36.22 45.78
C ALA A 169 -3.56 36.31 45.55
#